data_AF-A0A2G9XEW3-F1
#
_entry.id   AF-A0A2G9XEW3-F1
#
_cell.length_a   1.000
_cell.length_b   1.000
_cell.length_c   1.000
_cell.angle_alpha   90.00
_cell.angle_beta   90.00
_cell.angle_gamma   90.00
#
_symmetry.space_group_name_H-M   'P 1'
#
loop_
_entity.id
_entity.type
_entity.pdbx_description
1 polymer ?
#
loop_
_entity_poly.entity_id
_entity_poly.type
_entity_poly.pdbx_seq_one_letter_code
_entity_poly.pdbx_strand_id
1 'polypeptide(L)'
;MKRLISILRENNIECLPNERFTLDVEMFPENGEEYLFPKQVLFESPKLQGGKKWVPEIPVSMFRYFLDGSQRSYRVIDASFKSRYLPICAGQVGVAVLERGDSGHIVPRRDLTRIENILAMPDILEEDNAKDLERKINNEMPANKHFRIVRYNYQSKEDKDPADLGRAMIIHEMQILELKTIREMISNYVIQDERMLVKDGSLQYRDTKIKDLNLSKDDLVQLRNVIGLAKTFKPNMTLGQGRGRQDLGNLTKGLDWKERTTVISPNKDEVTTHGWWYLRLRPRDKVYSPLQGIVKIEVFASAEEKDNDGITEARADTVSSYVLQERNVTPYNADTRWASHIYPIYLAETYLRSSFLSHERFKSLIF
;
A
#
# COMPACT_ATOMS: atom_id res chain seq x y z
N MET A 1 -19.40 -25.78 15.03
CA MET A 1 -18.72 -24.48 14.98
C MET A 1 -19.76 -23.43 15.33
N LYS A 2 -19.64 -22.81 16.51
CA LYS A 2 -20.52 -21.68 16.87
C LYS A 2 -20.16 -20.49 15.98
N ARG A 3 -21.17 -19.69 15.61
CA ARG A 3 -21.00 -18.46 14.83
C ARG A 3 -20.52 -17.34 15.76
N LEU A 4 -19.73 -16.39 15.24
CA LEU A 4 -19.19 -15.28 16.03
C LEU A 4 -20.27 -14.54 16.81
N ILE A 5 -21.42 -14.27 16.17
CA ILE A 5 -22.55 -13.57 16.80
C ILE A 5 -23.11 -14.30 18.03
N SER A 6 -23.10 -15.64 18.02
CA SER A 6 -23.54 -16.44 19.18
C SER A 6 -22.58 -16.28 20.34
N ILE A 7 -21.26 -16.30 20.07
CA ILE A 7 -20.21 -16.14 21.07
C ILE A 7 -20.25 -14.73 21.68
N LEU A 8 -20.46 -13.70 20.85
CA LEU A 8 -20.61 -12.32 21.31
C LEU A 8 -21.83 -12.16 22.24
N ARG A 9 -22.98 -12.72 21.85
CA ARG A 9 -24.20 -12.71 22.68
C ARG A 9 -24.04 -13.44 24.00
N GLU A 10 -23.37 -14.59 24.00
CA GLU A 10 -23.04 -15.35 25.22
C GLU A 10 -22.10 -14.57 26.17
N ASN A 11 -21.40 -13.54 25.68
CA ASN A 11 -20.54 -12.65 26.45
C ASN A 11 -21.17 -11.26 26.69
N ASN A 12 -22.51 -11.19 26.75
CA ASN A 12 -23.29 -9.98 27.03
C ASN A 12 -23.10 -8.83 26.01
N ILE A 13 -22.70 -9.14 24.78
CA ILE A 13 -22.68 -8.17 23.68
C ILE A 13 -23.95 -8.36 22.86
N GLU A 14 -24.88 -7.41 22.98
CA GLU A 14 -26.10 -7.37 22.18
C GLU A 14 -25.76 -7.07 20.72
N CYS A 15 -26.14 -7.94 19.77
CA CYS A 15 -25.66 -7.88 18.38
C CYS A 15 -26.81 -7.76 17.36
N LEU A 16 -26.76 -6.73 16.50
CA LEU A 16 -27.72 -6.47 15.39
C LEU A 16 -27.01 -6.36 14.02
N PRO A 17 -27.51 -7.00 12.93
CA PRO A 17 -26.86 -7.03 11.59
C PRO A 17 -27.23 -5.83 10.67
N ASN A 18 -26.35 -5.44 9.72
CA ASN A 18 -26.55 -4.30 8.79
C ASN A 18 -25.78 -4.45 7.44
N GLU A 19 -26.26 -3.85 6.33
CA GLU A 19 -25.65 -3.85 4.97
C GLU A 19 -25.84 -2.51 4.20
N ARG A 20 -24.76 -1.85 3.68
CA ARG A 20 -24.68 -1.02 2.42
C ARG A 20 -23.37 -0.20 2.25
N PHE A 21 -22.96 0.07 0.99
CA PHE A 21 -21.95 1.06 0.52
C PHE A 21 -22.23 1.56 -0.92
N THR A 22 -21.95 2.85 -1.24
CA THR A 22 -20.92 3.43 -2.17
C THR A 22 -21.22 4.89 -2.62
N LEU A 23 -20.20 5.63 -3.12
CA LEU A 23 -20.24 6.96 -3.80
C LEU A 23 -19.19 7.03 -4.95
N ASP A 24 -19.48 7.82 -6.00
CA ASP A 24 -18.68 8.06 -7.24
C ASP A 24 -17.68 9.25 -7.17
N VAL A 25 -16.81 9.40 -8.20
CA VAL A 25 -15.75 10.44 -8.34
C VAL A 25 -15.80 11.14 -9.71
N GLU A 26 -15.54 12.48 -9.74
CA GLU A 26 -15.54 13.38 -10.90
C GLU A 26 -14.17 13.53 -11.64
N MET A 27 -14.19 14.08 -12.87
CA MET A 27 -13.06 14.29 -13.79
C MET A 27 -12.55 15.74 -13.87
N PHE A 28 -11.30 15.94 -14.34
CA PHE A 28 -10.59 17.24 -14.45
C PHE A 28 -10.32 17.69 -15.91
N PRO A 29 -10.25 19.01 -16.21
CA PRO A 29 -9.90 19.53 -17.54
C PRO A 29 -8.38 19.79 -17.76
N GLU A 30 -7.95 19.76 -19.03
CA GLU A 30 -6.59 20.02 -19.50
C GLU A 30 -6.35 21.50 -19.88
N ASN A 31 -5.25 22.11 -19.39
CA ASN A 31 -4.67 23.34 -19.93
C ASN A 31 -3.15 23.15 -20.15
N GLY A 32 -2.63 23.60 -21.30
CA GLY A 32 -1.32 23.23 -21.87
C GLY A 32 -0.09 24.06 -21.43
N GLU A 33 -0.03 24.54 -20.20
CA GLU A 33 1.20 25.15 -19.68
C GLU A 33 2.16 24.08 -19.11
N GLU A 34 3.46 24.19 -19.42
CA GLU A 34 4.50 23.37 -18.78
C GLU A 34 4.88 23.97 -17.43
N TYR A 35 4.61 23.22 -16.36
CA TYR A 35 4.90 23.62 -14.98
C TYR A 35 6.21 22.96 -14.50
N LEU A 36 7.01 23.69 -13.71
CA LEU A 36 8.28 23.21 -13.16
C LEU A 36 8.16 22.81 -11.69
N PHE A 37 8.84 21.73 -11.29
CA PHE A 37 8.88 21.31 -9.89
C PHE A 37 9.52 22.40 -9.00
N PRO A 38 8.94 22.71 -7.82
CA PRO A 38 9.49 23.70 -6.92
C PRO A 38 10.88 23.31 -6.42
N LYS A 39 11.83 24.26 -6.43
CA LYS A 39 13.24 23.99 -6.05
C LYS A 39 13.40 23.36 -4.67
N GLN A 40 12.48 23.64 -3.73
CA GLN A 40 12.56 23.18 -2.35
C GLN A 40 12.34 21.67 -2.21
N VAL A 41 11.62 21.04 -3.14
CA VAL A 41 11.29 19.61 -3.05
C VAL A 41 12.24 18.75 -3.89
N LEU A 42 13.12 19.33 -4.72
CA LEU A 42 14.02 18.58 -5.60
C LEU A 42 15.03 17.75 -4.79
N PHE A 43 15.16 16.46 -5.09
CA PHE A 43 15.99 15.51 -4.37
C PHE A 43 16.66 14.52 -5.32
N GLU A 44 17.24 15.04 -6.41
CA GLU A 44 17.96 14.29 -7.43
C GLU A 44 19.36 14.87 -7.63
N SER A 45 20.35 13.99 -7.79
CA SER A 45 21.75 14.35 -8.00
C SER A 45 22.32 13.65 -9.26
N PRO A 46 22.79 14.41 -10.28
CA PRO A 46 22.68 15.86 -10.40
C PRO A 46 21.23 16.31 -10.61
N LYS A 47 20.98 17.62 -10.42
CA LYS A 47 19.64 18.19 -10.67
C LYS A 47 19.31 18.11 -12.16
N LEU A 48 18.15 17.56 -12.45
CA LEU A 48 17.67 17.36 -13.79
C LEU A 48 17.18 18.67 -14.43
N GLN A 49 17.64 18.96 -15.64
CA GLN A 49 17.20 20.15 -16.39
C GLN A 49 15.80 19.93 -16.96
N GLY A 50 14.88 20.88 -16.74
CA GLY A 50 13.51 20.81 -17.27
C GLY A 50 12.52 19.95 -16.44
N GLY A 51 12.98 19.28 -15.38
CA GLY A 51 12.12 18.56 -14.43
C GLY A 51 11.52 17.24 -14.92
N LYS A 52 11.77 16.84 -16.17
CA LYS A 52 11.44 15.53 -16.75
C LYS A 52 12.51 15.07 -17.75
N LYS A 53 12.70 13.76 -17.91
CA LYS A 53 13.60 13.18 -18.93
C LYS A 53 13.09 11.84 -19.44
N TRP A 54 13.58 11.46 -20.61
CA TRP A 54 13.41 10.11 -21.15
C TRP A 54 14.24 9.08 -20.35
N VAL A 55 13.66 7.91 -20.12
CA VAL A 55 14.27 6.82 -19.36
C VAL A 55 15.05 5.88 -20.29
N PRO A 56 16.36 5.64 -20.04
CA PRO A 56 17.16 4.73 -20.82
C PRO A 56 16.69 3.27 -20.69
N GLU A 57 16.89 2.49 -21.75
CA GLU A 57 16.57 1.07 -21.76
C GLU A 57 17.73 0.26 -21.18
N ILE A 58 17.45 -0.47 -20.09
CA ILE A 58 18.41 -1.34 -19.42
C ILE A 58 17.95 -2.78 -19.65
N PRO A 59 18.80 -3.68 -20.16
CA PRO A 59 18.36 -4.99 -20.64
C PRO A 59 18.00 -5.98 -19.53
N VAL A 60 18.51 -5.78 -18.31
CA VAL A 60 18.35 -6.69 -17.18
C VAL A 60 17.67 -5.96 -16.04
N SER A 61 16.65 -6.58 -15.44
CA SER A 61 15.97 -6.07 -14.26
C SER A 61 16.35 -6.87 -13.02
N MET A 62 16.64 -6.18 -11.92
CA MET A 62 16.91 -6.80 -10.61
C MET A 62 15.62 -7.01 -9.78
N PHE A 63 14.45 -6.74 -10.35
CA PHE A 63 13.17 -7.04 -9.71
C PHE A 63 12.96 -8.55 -9.63
N ARG A 64 13.06 -9.07 -8.40
CA ARG A 64 12.92 -10.49 -8.10
C ARG A 64 11.61 -10.80 -7.39
N TYR A 65 11.21 -9.93 -6.47
CA TYR A 65 10.04 -10.15 -5.62
C TYR A 65 8.98 -9.07 -5.82
N PHE A 66 7.71 -9.46 -5.68
CA PHE A 66 6.56 -8.59 -5.86
C PHE A 66 5.58 -8.82 -4.71
N LEU A 67 5.38 -7.80 -3.89
CA LEU A 67 4.52 -7.84 -2.72
C LEU A 67 3.26 -7.01 -2.97
N ASP A 68 2.11 -7.62 -2.70
CA ASP A 68 0.84 -6.92 -2.60
C ASP A 68 0.15 -7.22 -1.27
N GLY A 69 -0.56 -6.22 -0.76
CA GLY A 69 -1.39 -6.29 0.43
C GLY A 69 -2.84 -6.00 0.06
N SER A 70 -3.74 -6.87 0.51
CA SER A 70 -5.17 -6.72 0.22
C SER A 70 -5.98 -6.87 1.49
N GLN A 71 -7.16 -6.25 1.51
CA GLN A 71 -8.12 -6.40 2.58
C GLN A 71 -9.55 -6.49 2.05
N ARG A 72 -10.41 -7.16 2.83
CA ARG A 72 -11.86 -7.03 2.76
C ARG A 72 -12.33 -6.63 4.15
N SER A 73 -13.19 -5.62 4.25
CA SER A 73 -13.72 -5.16 5.54
C SER A 73 -15.20 -4.87 5.43
N TYR A 74 -15.91 -5.20 6.50
CA TYR A 74 -17.37 -5.12 6.61
C TYR A 74 -17.72 -4.57 7.99
N ARG A 75 -18.69 -3.66 8.06
CA ARG A 75 -19.44 -3.41 9.31
C ARG A 75 -20.39 -4.58 9.47
N VAL A 76 -20.25 -5.36 10.53
CA VAL A 76 -20.94 -6.66 10.61
C VAL A 76 -21.95 -6.72 11.74
N ILE A 77 -21.68 -6.05 12.84
CA ILE A 77 -22.54 -6.07 14.02
C ILE A 77 -22.55 -4.67 14.58
N ASP A 78 -23.72 -4.15 14.90
CA ASP A 78 -23.83 -3.03 15.82
C ASP A 78 -24.13 -3.56 17.21
N ALA A 79 -23.42 -3.02 18.21
CA ALA A 79 -23.50 -3.52 19.57
C ALA A 79 -23.56 -2.43 20.63
N SER A 80 -24.27 -2.76 21.72
CA SER A 80 -24.40 -1.91 22.91
C SER A 80 -23.23 -2.13 23.86
N PHE A 81 -22.36 -1.14 24.01
CA PHE A 81 -21.25 -1.13 24.96
C PHE A 81 -21.45 -0.04 26.01
N LYS A 82 -21.67 -0.40 27.29
CA LYS A 82 -21.83 0.56 28.41
C LYS A 82 -22.76 1.75 28.04
N SER A 83 -23.94 1.44 27.49
CA SER A 83 -24.95 2.40 27.00
C SER A 83 -24.60 3.22 25.74
N ARG A 84 -23.58 2.82 24.97
CA ARG A 84 -23.26 3.38 23.65
C ARG A 84 -23.46 2.35 22.55
N TYR A 85 -24.04 2.76 21.43
CA TYR A 85 -24.22 1.91 20.26
C TYR A 85 -23.04 2.10 19.30
N LEU A 86 -22.19 1.07 19.17
CA LEU A 86 -20.95 1.13 18.39
C LEU A 86 -20.81 -0.08 17.46
N PRO A 87 -20.24 0.12 16.26
CA PRO A 87 -20.07 -0.94 15.29
C PRO A 87 -18.87 -1.84 15.60
N ILE A 88 -19.03 -3.13 15.37
CA ILE A 88 -17.94 -4.08 15.23
C ILE A 88 -17.73 -4.29 13.72
N CYS A 89 -16.49 -4.09 13.29
CA CYS A 89 -16.09 -4.37 11.92
C CYS A 89 -15.33 -5.68 11.86
N ALA A 90 -15.55 -6.50 10.84
CA ALA A 90 -14.78 -7.71 10.59
C ALA A 90 -14.20 -7.68 9.19
N GLY A 91 -13.04 -8.30 9.03
CA GLY A 91 -12.38 -8.34 7.73
C GLY A 91 -11.36 -9.45 7.60
N GLN A 92 -10.88 -9.61 6.37
CA GLN A 92 -9.69 -10.40 6.07
C GLN A 92 -8.62 -9.45 5.60
N VAL A 93 -7.42 -9.59 6.17
CA VAL A 93 -6.23 -8.92 5.66
C VAL A 93 -5.27 -10.00 5.18
N GLY A 94 -4.48 -9.68 4.18
CA GLY A 94 -3.40 -10.57 3.79
C GLY A 94 -2.33 -9.86 3.00
N VAL A 95 -1.21 -10.56 2.92
CA VAL A 95 -0.03 -10.16 2.17
C VAL A 95 0.43 -11.39 1.40
N ALA A 96 0.79 -11.20 0.14
CA ALA A 96 1.42 -12.21 -0.67
C ALA A 96 2.69 -11.66 -1.29
N VAL A 97 3.69 -12.53 -1.41
CA VAL A 97 4.91 -12.26 -2.16
C VAL A 97 4.97 -13.25 -3.31
N LEU A 98 5.15 -12.74 -4.52
CA LEU A 98 5.51 -13.55 -5.67
C LEU A 98 7.02 -13.41 -5.94
N GLU A 99 7.63 -14.48 -6.40
CA GLU A 99 9.03 -14.53 -6.82
C GLU A 99 9.10 -14.85 -8.31
N ARG A 100 9.89 -14.06 -9.06
CA ARG A 100 10.27 -14.38 -10.43
C ARG A 100 11.52 -15.25 -10.42
N GLY A 101 11.45 -16.50 -10.89
CA GLY A 101 12.63 -17.35 -11.10
C GLY A 101 13.52 -16.90 -12.27
N ASP A 102 14.70 -17.52 -12.42
CA ASP A 102 15.66 -17.16 -13.47
C ASP A 102 15.13 -17.43 -14.89
N SER A 103 14.16 -18.34 -15.01
CA SER A 103 13.42 -18.60 -16.25
C SER A 103 12.36 -17.55 -16.58
N GLY A 104 12.18 -16.52 -15.73
CA GLY A 104 11.13 -15.51 -15.85
C GLY A 104 9.76 -15.93 -15.31
N HIS A 105 9.56 -17.20 -14.96
CA HIS A 105 8.32 -17.67 -14.35
C HIS A 105 8.10 -17.07 -12.97
N ILE A 106 6.85 -16.68 -12.68
CA ILE A 106 6.47 -16.08 -11.40
C ILE A 106 5.69 -17.10 -10.58
N VAL A 107 6.13 -17.34 -9.34
CA VAL A 107 5.53 -18.29 -8.41
C VAL A 107 5.26 -17.65 -7.05
N PRO A 108 4.18 -18.04 -6.34
CA PRO A 108 3.91 -17.52 -5.01
C PRO A 108 4.86 -18.10 -3.96
N ARG A 109 5.43 -17.22 -3.13
CA ARG A 109 6.14 -17.59 -1.90
C ARG A 109 5.14 -17.85 -0.79
N ARG A 110 4.68 -19.11 -0.71
CA ARG A 110 3.70 -19.55 0.29
C ARG A 110 4.21 -19.35 1.71
N ASP A 111 5.51 -19.50 1.92
CA ASP A 111 6.21 -19.23 3.17
C ASP A 111 6.12 -17.76 3.60
N LEU A 112 5.93 -16.83 2.66
CA LEU A 112 5.76 -15.39 2.92
C LEU A 112 4.31 -14.90 2.68
N THR A 113 3.39 -15.81 2.36
CA THR A 113 1.96 -15.49 2.22
C THR A 113 1.29 -15.62 3.58
N ARG A 114 0.54 -14.59 3.98
CA ARG A 114 -0.16 -14.53 5.26
C ARG A 114 -1.57 -14.00 5.06
N ILE A 115 -2.54 -14.63 5.72
CA ILE A 115 -3.95 -14.22 5.71
C ILE A 115 -4.45 -14.29 7.15
N GLU A 116 -5.01 -13.19 7.63
CA GLU A 116 -5.56 -13.08 8.98
C GLU A 116 -7.02 -12.62 8.91
N ASN A 117 -7.88 -13.20 9.74
CA ASN A 117 -9.21 -12.64 9.98
C ASN A 117 -9.11 -11.67 11.16
N ILE A 118 -9.63 -10.46 10.98
CA ILE A 118 -9.55 -9.37 11.95
C ILE A 118 -10.95 -9.02 12.42
N LEU A 119 -11.10 -8.82 13.73
CA LEU A 119 -12.29 -8.24 14.34
C LEU A 119 -11.92 -6.91 14.99
N ALA A 120 -12.30 -5.80 14.38
CA ALA A 120 -12.07 -4.47 14.91
C ALA A 120 -13.23 -4.05 15.82
N MET A 121 -12.92 -3.87 17.10
CA MET A 121 -13.86 -3.52 18.17
C MET A 121 -13.53 -2.16 18.78
N PRO A 122 -14.50 -1.42 19.33
CA PRO A 122 -14.22 -0.16 20.02
C PRO A 122 -13.38 -0.40 21.28
N ASP A 123 -12.45 0.50 21.58
CA ASP A 123 -11.58 0.45 22.75
C ASP A 123 -12.28 0.64 24.11
N ILE A 124 -13.59 0.94 24.09
CA ILE A 124 -14.45 0.80 25.27
C ILE A 124 -14.44 -0.64 25.84
N LEU A 125 -14.15 -1.62 24.98
CA LEU A 125 -13.76 -2.96 25.39
C LEU A 125 -12.30 -2.93 25.85
N GLU A 126 -12.12 -3.06 27.16
CA GLU A 126 -10.80 -3.10 27.80
C GLU A 126 -9.95 -4.25 27.26
N GLU A 127 -8.63 -4.10 27.34
CA GLU A 127 -7.69 -4.99 26.65
C GLU A 127 -7.79 -6.44 27.11
N ASP A 128 -7.91 -6.66 28.41
CA ASP A 128 -8.00 -8.01 28.98
C ASP A 128 -9.31 -8.69 28.58
N ASN A 129 -10.40 -7.92 28.51
CA ASN A 129 -11.70 -8.41 28.03
C ASN A 129 -11.64 -8.74 26.53
N ALA A 130 -10.93 -7.94 25.73
CA ALA A 130 -10.72 -8.23 24.31
C ALA A 130 -9.88 -9.51 24.12
N LYS A 131 -8.79 -9.70 24.89
CA LYS A 131 -7.97 -10.93 24.83
C LYS A 131 -8.74 -12.16 25.27
N ASP A 132 -9.55 -12.05 26.32
CA ASP A 132 -10.40 -13.16 26.77
C ASP A 132 -11.45 -13.53 25.72
N LEU A 133 -12.10 -12.52 25.11
CA LEU A 133 -13.06 -12.72 24.03
C LEU A 133 -12.42 -13.36 22.80
N GLU A 134 -11.23 -12.91 22.39
CA GLU A 134 -10.46 -13.51 21.29
C GLU A 134 -10.22 -15.01 21.53
N ARG A 135 -9.74 -15.36 22.73
CA ARG A 135 -9.52 -16.75 23.12
C ARG A 135 -10.80 -17.58 23.08
N LYS A 136 -11.91 -17.05 23.61
CA LYS A 136 -13.23 -17.72 23.57
C LYS A 136 -13.70 -17.95 22.13
N ILE A 137 -13.54 -16.97 21.24
CA ILE A 137 -13.86 -17.10 19.82
C ILE A 137 -13.02 -18.20 19.18
N ASN A 138 -11.71 -18.16 19.37
CA ASN A 138 -10.78 -19.06 18.71
C ASN A 138 -10.86 -20.51 19.23
N ASN A 139 -11.31 -20.73 20.47
CA ASN A 139 -11.59 -22.08 20.99
C ASN A 139 -12.75 -22.78 20.25
N GLU A 140 -13.68 -22.02 19.67
CA GLU A 140 -14.84 -22.53 18.93
C GLU A 140 -14.60 -22.63 17.42
N MET A 141 -13.41 -22.22 16.96
CA MET A 141 -13.07 -22.11 15.54
C MET A 141 -11.83 -22.95 15.18
N PRO A 142 -11.77 -23.50 13.95
CA PRO A 142 -10.55 -24.16 13.49
C PRO A 142 -9.43 -23.13 13.30
N ALA A 143 -8.18 -23.55 13.49
CA ALA A 143 -7.01 -22.68 13.48
C ALA A 143 -6.89 -21.78 12.23
N ASN A 144 -7.24 -22.29 11.05
CA ASN A 144 -7.22 -21.53 9.79
C ASN A 144 -8.37 -20.51 9.64
N LYS A 145 -9.22 -20.36 10.66
CA LYS A 145 -10.33 -19.41 10.70
C LYS A 145 -10.33 -18.58 11.99
N HIS A 146 -9.26 -18.63 12.77
CA HIS A 146 -9.11 -17.80 13.95
C HIS A 146 -9.22 -16.31 13.59
N PHE A 147 -9.74 -15.54 14.54
CA PHE A 147 -9.82 -14.11 14.49
C PHE A 147 -8.80 -13.50 15.46
N ARG A 148 -8.18 -12.40 15.05
CA ARG A 148 -7.46 -11.51 15.94
C ARG A 148 -8.32 -10.28 16.22
N ILE A 149 -8.53 -9.96 17.49
CA ILE A 149 -9.26 -8.78 17.92
C ILE A 149 -8.29 -7.61 17.97
N VAL A 150 -8.66 -6.54 17.26
CA VAL A 150 -7.96 -5.26 17.30
C VAL A 150 -8.92 -4.19 17.79
N ARG A 151 -8.38 -3.16 18.43
CA ARG A 151 -9.19 -2.09 19.03
C ARG A 151 -9.01 -0.78 18.30
N TYR A 152 -10.10 -0.07 18.06
CA TYR A 152 -10.07 1.27 17.49
C TYR A 152 -10.60 2.30 18.49
N ASN A 153 -9.98 3.48 18.52
CA ASN A 153 -10.42 4.58 19.38
C ASN A 153 -11.66 5.24 18.78
N TYR A 154 -12.82 4.97 19.37
CA TYR A 154 -14.11 5.44 18.88
C TYR A 154 -14.35 6.94 19.10
N GLN A 155 -13.54 7.61 19.93
CA GLN A 155 -13.64 9.03 20.23
C GLN A 155 -12.61 9.88 19.47
N SER A 156 -11.72 9.25 18.71
CA SER A 156 -10.59 9.94 18.07
C SER A 156 -10.99 11.01 17.06
N LYS A 157 -12.21 10.93 16.51
CA LYS A 157 -12.77 11.90 15.54
C LYS A 157 -14.28 11.97 15.70
N GLU A 158 -14.79 13.02 16.34
CA GLU A 158 -16.22 13.20 16.63
C GLU A 158 -17.08 13.27 15.35
N ASP A 159 -16.54 13.81 14.26
CA ASP A 159 -17.26 13.98 12.98
C ASP A 159 -17.23 12.74 12.06
N LYS A 160 -16.62 11.63 12.49
CA LYS A 160 -16.54 10.40 11.68
C LYS A 160 -17.45 9.30 12.20
N ASP A 161 -18.08 8.56 11.29
CA ASP A 161 -18.74 7.30 11.64
C ASP A 161 -17.71 6.36 12.30
N PRO A 162 -17.95 5.86 13.53
CA PRO A 162 -17.06 4.89 14.17
C PRO A 162 -16.76 3.65 13.33
N ALA A 163 -17.64 3.27 12.40
CA ALA A 163 -17.39 2.18 11.46
C ALA A 163 -16.21 2.49 10.53
N ASP A 164 -16.01 3.77 10.17
CA ASP A 164 -14.85 4.20 9.36
C ASP A 164 -13.56 4.04 10.14
N LEU A 165 -13.59 4.26 11.45
CA LEU A 165 -12.46 4.06 12.35
C LEU A 165 -12.12 2.56 12.46
N GLY A 166 -13.12 1.70 12.60
CA GLY A 166 -12.95 0.24 12.57
C GLY A 166 -12.36 -0.26 11.24
N ARG A 167 -12.87 0.21 10.10
CA ARG A 167 -12.30 -0.14 8.78
C ARG A 167 -10.88 0.39 8.58
N ALA A 168 -10.59 1.61 9.05
CA ALA A 168 -9.24 2.17 9.03
C ALA A 168 -8.28 1.33 9.88
N MET A 169 -8.75 0.76 10.99
CA MET A 169 -7.97 -0.15 11.82
C MET A 169 -7.62 -1.46 11.09
N ILE A 170 -8.57 -2.04 10.34
CA ILE A 170 -8.29 -3.23 9.52
C ILE A 170 -7.24 -2.93 8.44
N ILE A 171 -7.36 -1.78 7.76
CA ILE A 171 -6.36 -1.33 6.77
C ILE A 171 -4.99 -1.12 7.45
N HIS A 172 -4.98 -0.58 8.67
CA HIS A 172 -3.76 -0.41 9.44
C HIS A 172 -3.08 -1.75 9.71
N GLU A 173 -3.83 -2.78 10.13
CA GLU A 173 -3.28 -4.12 10.36
C GLU A 173 -2.69 -4.76 9.10
N MET A 174 -3.33 -4.58 7.95
CA MET A 174 -2.78 -5.00 6.66
C MET A 174 -1.41 -4.34 6.40
N GLN A 175 -1.28 -3.03 6.61
CA GLN A 175 -0.02 -2.30 6.43
C GLN A 175 1.06 -2.77 7.41
N ILE A 176 0.71 -3.12 8.64
CA ILE A 176 1.64 -3.71 9.61
C ILE A 176 2.09 -5.10 9.15
N LEU A 177 1.17 -5.91 8.60
CA LEU A 177 1.52 -7.22 8.04
C LEU A 177 2.48 -7.09 6.85
N GLU A 178 2.26 -6.13 5.94
CA GLU A 178 3.20 -5.83 4.83
C GLU A 178 4.60 -5.53 5.36
N LEU A 179 4.69 -4.65 6.35
CA LEU A 179 5.95 -4.26 6.96
C LEU A 179 6.66 -5.43 7.66
N LYS A 180 5.92 -6.27 8.39
CA LYS A 180 6.47 -7.47 9.01
C LYS A 180 7.02 -8.44 7.97
N THR A 181 6.33 -8.64 6.86
CA THR A 181 6.81 -9.47 5.74
C THR A 181 8.08 -8.89 5.11
N ILE A 182 8.14 -7.57 4.90
CA ILE A 182 9.36 -6.91 4.38
C ILE A 182 10.53 -7.09 5.36
N ARG A 183 10.31 -6.90 6.66
CA ARG A 183 11.32 -7.15 7.69
C ARG A 183 11.81 -8.60 7.65
N GLU A 184 10.90 -9.57 7.59
CA GLU A 184 11.24 -10.99 7.50
C GLU A 184 12.12 -11.28 6.26
N MET A 185 11.79 -10.70 5.11
CA MET A 185 12.58 -10.84 3.90
C MET A 185 13.99 -10.21 4.01
N ILE A 186 14.10 -9.07 4.68
CA ILE A 186 15.38 -8.40 4.93
C ILE A 186 16.24 -9.22 5.90
N SER A 187 15.69 -9.59 7.07
CA SER A 187 16.43 -10.32 8.10
C SER A 187 16.86 -11.72 7.65
N ASN A 188 16.16 -12.33 6.69
CA ASN A 188 16.52 -13.61 6.07
C ASN A 188 17.41 -13.45 4.81
N TYR A 189 17.91 -12.25 4.51
CA TYR A 189 18.76 -11.96 3.35
C TYR A 189 18.14 -12.35 2.00
N VAL A 190 16.81 -12.35 1.93
CA VAL A 190 16.04 -12.64 0.71
C VAL A 190 16.15 -11.45 -0.26
N ILE A 191 16.03 -10.23 0.28
CA ILE A 191 16.18 -8.97 -0.46
C ILE A 191 17.65 -8.56 -0.45
N GLN A 192 18.18 -8.27 -1.64
CA GLN A 192 19.57 -7.84 -1.87
C GLN A 192 19.65 -6.93 -3.11
N ASP A 193 20.83 -6.38 -3.39
CA ASP A 193 21.04 -5.44 -4.51
C ASP A 193 20.68 -6.05 -5.88
N GLU A 194 20.93 -7.35 -6.08
CA GLU A 194 20.56 -8.09 -7.30
C GLU A 194 19.18 -8.76 -7.21
N ARG A 195 18.48 -8.62 -6.07
CA ARG A 195 17.21 -9.28 -5.78
C ARG A 195 16.27 -8.33 -5.05
N MET A 196 15.77 -7.35 -5.79
CA MET A 196 14.95 -6.27 -5.26
C MET A 196 13.49 -6.69 -5.07
N LEU A 197 12.83 -6.02 -4.12
CA LEU A 197 11.40 -6.15 -3.87
C LEU A 197 10.65 -4.95 -4.43
N VAL A 198 9.60 -5.20 -5.22
CA VAL A 198 8.60 -4.21 -5.60
C VAL A 198 7.35 -4.40 -4.73
N LYS A 199 6.92 -3.35 -4.05
CA LYS A 199 5.70 -3.31 -3.24
C LYS A 199 4.61 -2.54 -3.99
N ASP A 200 3.38 -3.06 -4.00
CA ASP A 200 2.21 -2.28 -4.42
C ASP A 200 1.89 -1.20 -3.39
N GLY A 201 1.83 0.04 -3.86
CA GLY A 201 1.61 1.23 -3.04
C GLY A 201 2.89 1.87 -2.50
N SER A 202 2.66 2.92 -1.70
CA SER A 202 3.70 3.81 -1.19
C SER A 202 4.54 3.17 -0.07
N LEU A 203 5.77 3.68 0.08
CA LEU A 203 6.72 3.46 1.19
C LEU A 203 6.60 4.53 2.29
N GLN A 204 5.64 5.45 2.19
CA GLN A 204 5.37 6.47 3.22
C GLN A 204 4.76 5.83 4.46
N TYR A 205 5.59 5.11 5.21
CA TYR A 205 5.27 4.66 6.54
C TYR A 205 5.47 5.82 7.50
N ARG A 206 4.65 5.87 8.55
CA ARG A 206 4.93 6.79 9.66
C ARG A 206 6.24 6.34 10.33
N ASP A 207 7.06 7.29 10.77
CA ASP A 207 8.30 6.99 11.50
C ASP A 207 8.08 6.04 12.68
N THR A 208 6.95 6.14 13.37
CA THR A 208 6.57 5.23 14.44
C THR A 208 6.46 3.78 13.94
N LYS A 209 5.85 3.55 12.77
CA LYS A 209 5.71 2.20 12.19
C LYS A 209 7.05 1.60 11.79
N ILE A 210 7.99 2.41 11.29
CA ILE A 210 9.33 1.92 10.94
C ILE A 210 10.12 1.59 12.21
N LYS A 211 10.00 2.41 13.26
CA LYS A 211 10.59 2.12 14.57
C LYS A 211 10.04 0.83 15.17
N ASP A 212 8.74 0.57 15.04
CA ASP A 212 8.10 -0.67 15.50
C ASP A 212 8.65 -1.93 14.79
N LEU A 213 9.28 -1.76 13.63
CA LEU A 213 9.96 -2.88 12.99
C LEU A 213 11.25 -3.26 13.70
N ASN A 214 11.85 -2.43 14.56
CA ASN A 214 13.08 -2.74 15.28
C ASN A 214 14.21 -3.25 14.36
N LEU A 215 14.41 -2.57 13.22
CA LEU A 215 15.43 -2.89 12.22
C LEU A 215 16.83 -2.55 12.72
N SER A 216 17.80 -3.43 12.47
CA SER A 216 19.20 -3.14 12.69
C SER A 216 19.72 -2.09 11.69
N LYS A 217 20.94 -1.58 11.89
CA LYS A 217 21.56 -0.66 10.92
C LYS A 217 21.71 -1.31 9.54
N ASP A 218 22.07 -2.59 9.49
CA ASP A 218 22.22 -3.34 8.24
C ASP A 218 20.85 -3.56 7.56
N ASP A 219 19.80 -3.84 8.35
CA ASP A 219 18.44 -3.96 7.81
C ASP A 219 17.95 -2.64 7.20
N LEU A 220 18.26 -1.49 7.81
CA LEU A 220 17.92 -0.17 7.28
C LEU A 220 18.61 0.10 5.94
N VAL A 221 19.83 -0.40 5.76
CA VAL A 221 20.56 -0.31 4.49
C VAL A 221 19.84 -1.09 3.39
N GLN A 222 19.28 -2.27 3.72
CA GLN A 222 18.54 -3.09 2.76
C GLN A 222 17.21 -2.49 2.30
N LEU A 223 16.63 -1.54 3.05
CA LEU A 223 15.41 -0.83 2.62
C LEU A 223 15.58 -0.12 1.27
N ARG A 224 16.81 0.22 0.86
CA ARG A 224 17.09 0.80 -0.47
C ARG A 224 16.67 -0.13 -1.63
N ASN A 225 16.59 -1.43 -1.36
CA ASN A 225 16.20 -2.49 -2.31
C ASN A 225 14.69 -2.79 -2.29
N VAL A 226 13.93 -2.02 -1.51
CA VAL A 226 12.47 -2.03 -1.49
C VAL A 226 11.96 -0.83 -2.29
N ILE A 227 11.17 -1.11 -3.33
CA ILE A 227 10.65 -0.12 -4.28
C ILE A 227 9.14 -0.04 -4.11
N GLY A 228 8.63 1.12 -3.73
CA GLY A 228 7.20 1.38 -3.69
C GLY A 228 6.68 1.78 -5.06
N LEU A 229 5.57 1.20 -5.47
CA LEU A 229 4.91 1.52 -6.72
C LEU A 229 3.45 1.87 -6.49
N ALA A 230 3.13 3.16 -6.43
CA ALA A 230 1.75 3.61 -6.28
C ALA A 230 1.11 3.89 -7.65
N LYS A 231 0.03 3.17 -7.93
CA LYS A 231 -0.80 3.32 -9.14
C LYS A 231 -1.71 4.55 -9.10
N THR A 232 -1.90 5.14 -7.93
CA THR A 232 -2.75 6.30 -7.68
C THR A 232 -1.99 7.33 -6.84
N PHE A 233 -2.18 8.61 -7.16
CA PHE A 233 -1.67 9.74 -6.41
C PHE A 233 -2.70 10.87 -6.42
N LYS A 234 -2.58 11.82 -5.49
CA LYS A 234 -3.50 12.96 -5.38
C LYS A 234 -3.05 14.09 -6.33
N PRO A 235 -3.74 14.35 -7.45
CA PRO A 235 -3.26 15.34 -8.42
C PRO A 235 -3.27 16.76 -7.88
N ASN A 236 -4.20 17.06 -6.96
CA ASN A 236 -4.32 18.33 -6.26
C ASN A 236 -3.34 18.49 -5.08
N MET A 237 -2.37 17.58 -4.91
CA MET A 237 -1.30 17.76 -3.94
C MET A 237 -0.46 18.96 -4.37
N THR A 238 -0.48 20.03 -3.58
CA THR A 238 0.38 21.19 -3.81
C THR A 238 1.80 20.89 -3.32
N LEU A 239 2.77 21.10 -4.20
CA LEU A 239 4.20 21.10 -3.89
C LEU A 239 4.73 22.54 -3.77
N GLY A 240 5.74 22.75 -2.94
CA GLY A 240 6.39 24.06 -2.74
C GLY A 240 5.65 24.99 -1.78
N GLN A 241 6.17 26.22 -1.64
CA GLN A 241 5.65 27.24 -0.71
C GLN A 241 5.56 28.61 -1.42
N GLY A 242 4.67 29.49 -0.94
CA GLY A 242 4.50 30.85 -1.46
C GLY A 242 4.15 30.91 -2.96
N ARG A 243 4.80 31.82 -3.70
CA ARG A 243 4.57 32.01 -5.16
C ARG A 243 5.08 30.85 -6.04
N GLY A 244 5.83 29.90 -5.49
CA GLY A 244 6.36 28.73 -6.21
C GLY A 244 5.52 27.47 -6.08
N ARG A 245 4.27 27.59 -5.60
CA ARG A 245 3.35 26.45 -5.42
C ARG A 245 2.92 25.88 -6.77
N GLN A 246 2.96 24.56 -6.89
CA GLN A 246 2.55 23.85 -8.10
C GLN A 246 1.71 22.63 -7.75
N ASP A 247 0.66 22.40 -8.53
CA ASP A 247 -0.16 21.19 -8.38
C ASP A 247 0.50 20.00 -9.07
N LEU A 248 0.54 18.87 -8.39
CA LEU A 248 1.21 17.67 -8.88
C LEU A 248 0.64 17.17 -10.23
N GLY A 249 -0.67 17.28 -10.43
CA GLY A 249 -1.33 16.91 -11.69
C GLY A 249 -0.81 17.72 -12.88
N ASN A 250 -0.59 19.02 -12.66
CA ASN A 250 -0.05 19.94 -13.66
C ASN A 250 1.41 19.60 -14.06
N LEU A 251 2.20 19.13 -13.09
CA LEU A 251 3.59 18.72 -13.30
C LEU A 251 3.72 17.37 -14.02
N THR A 252 2.72 16.51 -13.92
CA THR A 252 2.81 15.10 -14.37
C THR A 252 2.01 14.82 -15.65
N LYS A 253 0.93 15.56 -15.93
CA LYS A 253 0.09 15.37 -17.13
C LYS A 253 0.86 15.48 -18.46
N GLY A 254 1.94 16.27 -18.48
CA GLY A 254 2.78 16.53 -19.65
C GLY A 254 3.91 15.54 -19.88
N LEU A 255 3.99 14.45 -19.11
CA LEU A 255 4.94 13.37 -19.38
C LEU A 255 4.59 12.68 -20.68
N ASP A 256 5.60 12.45 -21.51
CA ASP A 256 5.53 11.58 -22.68
C ASP A 256 5.85 10.12 -22.33
N TRP A 257 5.62 9.24 -23.31
CA TRP A 257 5.91 7.82 -23.14
C TRP A 257 7.38 7.59 -22.78
N LYS A 258 7.62 6.77 -21.74
CA LYS A 258 8.95 6.49 -21.17
C LYS A 258 9.64 7.72 -20.55
N GLU A 259 8.91 8.79 -20.27
CA GLU A 259 9.45 9.89 -19.47
C GLU A 259 9.21 9.68 -17.97
N ARG A 260 10.21 10.08 -17.19
CA ARG A 260 10.08 10.26 -15.75
C ARG A 260 10.24 11.73 -15.36
N THR A 261 9.64 12.11 -14.26
CA THR A 261 9.94 13.39 -13.61
C THR A 261 11.28 13.34 -12.88
N THR A 262 11.75 14.49 -12.45
CA THR A 262 12.80 14.58 -11.45
C THR A 262 12.36 13.95 -10.12
N VAL A 263 13.33 13.47 -9.34
CA VAL A 263 13.10 12.96 -7.98
C VAL A 263 12.83 14.11 -7.03
N ILE A 264 11.79 13.95 -6.21
CA ILE A 264 11.42 14.90 -5.16
C ILE A 264 11.32 14.21 -3.80
N SER A 265 11.57 14.98 -2.75
CA SER A 265 11.37 14.59 -1.36
C SER A 265 10.86 15.80 -0.58
N PRO A 266 9.60 15.82 -0.10
CA PRO A 266 9.10 16.91 0.73
C PRO A 266 9.57 16.81 2.19
N ASN A 267 10.12 15.65 2.60
CA ASN A 267 10.56 15.37 3.95
C ASN A 267 12.05 14.96 3.95
N LYS A 268 12.92 15.84 3.41
CA LYS A 268 14.36 15.55 3.28
C LYS A 268 15.04 15.22 4.62
N ASP A 269 14.55 15.83 5.68
CA ASP A 269 15.18 15.82 7.01
C ASP A 269 14.76 14.63 7.89
N GLU A 270 13.87 13.75 7.42
CA GLU A 270 13.43 12.58 8.20
C GLU A 270 14.48 11.46 8.20
N VAL A 271 14.55 10.68 9.29
CA VAL A 271 15.47 9.53 9.40
C VAL A 271 15.26 8.53 8.26
N THR A 272 14.03 8.44 7.75
CA THR A 272 13.66 7.56 6.65
C THR A 272 13.44 8.35 5.37
N THR A 273 14.32 9.30 5.01
CA THR A 273 14.18 10.09 3.77
C THR A 273 13.85 9.22 2.55
N HIS A 274 12.71 9.49 1.94
CA HIS A 274 12.27 8.85 0.70
C HIS A 274 12.42 9.82 -0.46
N GLY A 275 12.91 9.32 -1.60
CA GLY A 275 12.79 9.98 -2.88
C GLY A 275 11.62 9.39 -3.65
N TRP A 276 10.84 10.23 -4.33
CA TRP A 276 9.83 9.74 -5.27
C TRP A 276 9.77 10.54 -6.56
N TRP A 277 9.33 9.89 -7.62
CA TRP A 277 9.13 10.49 -8.93
C TRP A 277 7.97 9.80 -9.65
N TYR A 278 7.60 10.33 -10.81
CA TYR A 278 6.50 9.82 -11.62
C TYR A 278 7.05 9.33 -12.95
N LEU A 279 6.49 8.23 -13.44
CA LEU A 279 6.89 7.57 -14.69
C LEU A 279 5.67 7.27 -15.53
N ARG A 280 5.71 7.61 -16.83
CA ARG A 280 4.65 7.26 -17.77
C ARG A 280 4.94 5.92 -18.48
N LEU A 281 4.09 4.93 -18.18
CA LEU A 281 4.14 3.56 -18.70
C LEU A 281 3.47 3.39 -20.07
N ARG A 282 2.57 4.31 -20.44
CA ARG A 282 1.74 4.22 -21.66
C ARG A 282 1.76 5.51 -22.47
N PRO A 283 1.79 5.41 -23.81
CA PRO A 283 1.56 6.57 -24.68
C PRO A 283 0.25 7.28 -24.35
N ARG A 284 0.23 8.61 -24.52
CA ARG A 284 -0.92 9.46 -24.19
C ARG A 284 -2.15 9.12 -25.03
N ASP A 285 -1.95 8.74 -26.29
CA ASP A 285 -3.01 8.33 -27.23
C ASP A 285 -3.64 6.95 -26.92
N LYS A 286 -3.12 6.23 -25.92
CA LYS A 286 -3.62 4.90 -25.51
C LYS A 286 -4.38 4.91 -24.18
N VAL A 287 -4.60 6.07 -23.57
CA VAL A 287 -5.25 6.22 -22.26
C VAL A 287 -6.37 7.26 -22.33
N TYR A 288 -7.36 7.15 -21.45
CA TYR A 288 -8.56 8.00 -21.47
C TYR A 288 -8.39 9.32 -20.72
N SER A 289 -7.39 9.41 -19.86
CA SER A 289 -7.12 10.60 -19.04
C SER A 289 -5.61 10.89 -19.01
N PRO A 290 -5.21 12.17 -18.89
CA PRO A 290 -3.79 12.59 -18.94
C PRO A 290 -2.94 12.07 -17.78
N LEU A 291 -3.58 11.59 -16.71
CA LEU A 291 -2.90 11.00 -15.55
C LEU A 291 -2.93 9.47 -15.56
N GLN A 292 -3.75 8.85 -16.40
CA GLN A 292 -3.73 7.40 -16.57
C GLN A 292 -2.43 6.96 -17.23
N GLY A 293 -1.93 5.80 -16.80
CA GLY A 293 -0.66 5.27 -17.28
C GLY A 293 0.56 5.96 -16.67
N ILE A 294 0.37 6.80 -15.64
CA ILE A 294 1.44 7.33 -14.80
C ILE A 294 1.44 6.57 -13.48
N VAL A 295 2.63 6.16 -13.04
CA VAL A 295 2.86 5.55 -11.73
C VAL A 295 3.81 6.40 -10.92
N LYS A 296 3.64 6.39 -9.60
CA LYS A 296 4.58 6.98 -8.65
C LYS A 296 5.53 5.90 -8.17
N ILE A 297 6.83 6.14 -8.32
CA ILE A 297 7.89 5.27 -7.81
C ILE A 297 8.48 5.94 -6.57
N GLU A 298 8.68 5.16 -5.52
CA GLU A 298 9.26 5.61 -4.26
C GLU A 298 10.41 4.69 -3.85
N VAL A 299 11.49 5.28 -3.33
CA VAL A 299 12.65 4.55 -2.81
C VAL A 299 13.16 5.21 -1.53
N PHE A 300 13.73 4.40 -0.63
CA PHE A 300 14.52 4.91 0.48
C PHE A 300 15.87 5.44 -0.01
N ALA A 301 16.29 6.59 0.51
CA ALA A 301 17.61 7.16 0.28
C ALA A 301 18.66 6.43 1.12
N SER A 302 19.81 6.11 0.50
CA SER A 302 21.00 5.66 1.22
C SER A 302 21.60 6.79 2.06
N ALA A 303 22.54 6.47 2.96
CA ALA A 303 23.26 7.50 3.71
C ALA A 303 24.02 8.45 2.76
N GLU A 304 24.69 7.91 1.75
CA GLU A 304 25.42 8.68 0.75
C GLU A 304 24.50 9.60 -0.09
N GLU A 305 23.31 9.14 -0.46
CA GLU A 305 22.34 9.97 -1.20
C GLU A 305 21.78 11.11 -0.33
N LYS A 306 21.66 10.90 0.98
CA LYS A 306 21.29 11.98 1.90
C LYS A 306 22.40 13.01 2.00
N ASP A 307 23.65 12.56 2.14
CA ASP A 307 24.82 13.43 2.23
C ASP A 307 25.03 14.23 0.93
N ASN A 308 24.69 13.65 -0.22
CA ASN A 308 24.78 14.29 -1.54
C ASN A 308 23.50 15.04 -1.98
N ASP A 309 22.54 15.27 -1.07
CA ASP A 309 21.25 15.97 -1.31
C ASP A 309 20.39 15.40 -2.47
N GLY A 310 20.41 14.08 -2.67
CA GLY A 310 19.48 13.44 -3.60
C GLY A 310 19.77 12.00 -4.00
N ILE A 311 18.72 11.34 -4.49
CA ILE A 311 18.84 10.06 -5.20
C ILE A 311 19.65 10.28 -6.48
N THR A 312 20.55 9.36 -6.80
CA THR A 312 21.36 9.50 -8.01
C THR A 312 20.50 9.36 -9.27
N GLU A 313 20.77 10.18 -10.29
CA GLU A 313 20.08 10.12 -11.59
C GLU A 313 20.13 8.70 -12.17
N ALA A 314 21.29 8.03 -12.07
CA ALA A 314 21.49 6.67 -12.55
C ALA A 314 20.58 5.65 -11.84
N ARG A 315 20.40 5.77 -10.52
CA ARG A 315 19.49 4.88 -9.77
C ARG A 315 18.03 5.13 -10.15
N ALA A 316 17.61 6.40 -10.24
CA ALA A 316 16.26 6.75 -10.64
C ALA A 316 15.92 6.25 -12.06
N ASP A 317 16.86 6.41 -13.01
CA ASP A 317 16.76 5.86 -14.36
C ASP A 317 16.67 4.33 -14.35
N THR A 318 17.53 3.68 -13.57
CA THR A 318 17.61 2.22 -13.51
C THR A 318 16.32 1.61 -13.00
N VAL A 319 15.83 2.09 -11.85
CA VAL A 319 14.55 1.64 -11.29
C VAL A 319 13.39 1.93 -12.24
N SER A 320 13.39 3.09 -12.90
CA SER A 320 12.36 3.43 -13.90
C SER A 320 12.37 2.49 -15.09
N SER A 321 13.56 2.11 -15.56
CA SER A 321 13.75 1.15 -16.65
C SER A 321 13.23 -0.23 -16.26
N TYR A 322 13.49 -0.66 -15.02
CA TYR A 322 12.97 -1.92 -14.48
C TYR A 322 11.44 -1.90 -14.45
N VAL A 323 10.81 -0.83 -13.96
CA VAL A 323 9.35 -0.70 -13.93
C VAL A 323 8.76 -0.70 -15.35
N LEU A 324 9.40 -0.04 -16.31
CA LEU A 324 8.95 -0.05 -17.71
C LEU A 324 8.93 -1.46 -18.30
N GLN A 325 9.88 -2.34 -17.94
CA GLN A 325 9.92 -3.72 -18.43
C GLN A 325 8.71 -4.56 -17.95
N GLU A 326 8.18 -4.24 -16.77
CA GLU A 326 7.06 -5.00 -16.17
C GLU A 326 5.67 -4.61 -16.66
N ARG A 327 5.61 -3.62 -17.56
CA ARG A 327 4.38 -2.95 -17.91
C ARG A 327 3.43 -3.82 -18.76
N ASN A 328 3.93 -4.82 -19.48
CA ASN A 328 3.13 -5.57 -20.46
C ASN A 328 2.43 -6.76 -19.78
N VAL A 329 1.27 -7.19 -20.30
CA VAL A 329 0.49 -8.39 -19.90
C VAL A 329 -0.64 -8.19 -18.86
N THR A 330 -1.39 -7.09 -18.88
CA THR A 330 -2.71 -7.08 -18.20
C THR A 330 -3.84 -7.48 -19.14
N PRO A 331 -4.77 -8.37 -18.73
CA PRO A 331 -5.90 -8.72 -19.58
C PRO A 331 -6.72 -7.47 -19.87
N TYR A 332 -6.99 -7.22 -21.16
CA TYR A 332 -7.78 -6.08 -21.58
C TYR A 332 -9.16 -6.09 -20.90
N ASN A 333 -9.56 -4.96 -20.34
CA ASN A 333 -10.83 -4.76 -19.63
C ASN A 333 -11.04 -5.59 -18.33
N ALA A 334 -10.02 -6.28 -17.82
CA ALA A 334 -10.12 -6.97 -16.53
C ALA A 334 -9.99 -6.03 -15.32
N ASP A 335 -9.36 -4.86 -15.49
CA ASP A 335 -9.25 -3.81 -14.48
C ASP A 335 -9.27 -2.44 -15.16
N THR A 336 -10.07 -1.50 -14.65
CA THR A 336 -10.15 -0.12 -15.18
C THR A 336 -8.84 0.64 -15.01
N ARG A 337 -7.96 0.18 -14.11
CA ARG A 337 -6.61 0.72 -13.84
C ARG A 337 -5.52 0.07 -14.69
N TRP A 338 -5.87 -0.72 -15.72
CA TRP A 338 -4.92 -1.47 -16.55
C TRP A 338 -3.74 -0.64 -17.06
N ALA A 339 -3.95 0.65 -17.32
CA ALA A 339 -2.93 1.55 -17.85
C ALA A 339 -1.73 1.74 -16.90
N SER A 340 -1.98 1.64 -15.58
CA SER A 340 -0.98 1.81 -14.52
C SER A 340 -0.54 0.47 -13.89
N HIS A 341 -1.00 -0.66 -14.42
CA HIS A 341 -0.59 -1.97 -13.93
C HIS A 341 0.80 -2.34 -14.42
N ILE A 342 1.53 -3.03 -13.54
CA ILE A 342 2.63 -3.90 -13.92
C ILE A 342 2.21 -5.35 -13.66
N TYR A 343 2.56 -6.25 -14.57
CA TYR A 343 2.03 -7.60 -14.59
C TYR A 343 2.30 -8.42 -13.31
N PRO A 344 3.52 -8.41 -12.74
CA PRO A 344 3.79 -9.16 -11.52
C PRO A 344 2.95 -8.72 -10.31
N ILE A 345 2.69 -7.41 -10.17
CA ILE A 345 1.83 -6.90 -9.10
C ILE A 345 0.36 -7.28 -9.35
N TYR A 346 -0.10 -7.22 -10.60
CA TYR A 346 -1.44 -7.72 -10.94
C TYR A 346 -1.62 -9.20 -10.60
N LEU A 347 -0.59 -10.03 -10.85
CA LEU A 347 -0.59 -11.44 -10.44
C LEU A 347 -0.61 -11.59 -8.92
N ALA A 348 0.15 -10.77 -8.19
CA ALA A 348 0.18 -10.81 -6.72
C ALA A 348 -1.20 -10.47 -6.13
N GLU A 349 -1.83 -9.41 -6.63
CA GLU A 349 -3.19 -8.99 -6.27
C GLU A 349 -4.21 -10.10 -6.57
N THR A 350 -4.12 -10.70 -7.76
CA THR A 350 -5.03 -11.79 -8.19
C THR A 350 -4.88 -13.02 -7.30
N TYR A 351 -3.64 -13.47 -7.06
CA TYR A 351 -3.33 -14.61 -6.20
C TYR A 351 -3.83 -14.38 -4.77
N LEU A 352 -3.52 -13.23 -4.19
CA LEU A 352 -3.92 -12.90 -2.82
C LEU A 352 -5.44 -12.83 -2.67
N ARG A 353 -6.13 -12.13 -3.56
CA ARG A 353 -7.61 -12.03 -3.55
C ARG A 353 -8.29 -13.39 -3.70
N SER A 354 -7.71 -14.29 -4.50
CA SER A 354 -8.20 -15.66 -4.68
C SER A 354 -8.00 -16.55 -3.45
N SER A 355 -7.04 -16.19 -2.59
CA SER A 355 -6.71 -16.94 -1.38
C SER A 355 -7.61 -16.59 -0.19
N PHE A 356 -8.36 -15.48 -0.26
CA PHE A 356 -9.33 -15.10 0.76
C PHE A 356 -10.55 -16.02 0.75
N LEU A 357 -11.20 -16.13 1.91
CA LEU A 357 -12.51 -16.78 1.96
C LEU A 357 -13.48 -15.97 1.10
N SER A 358 -14.29 -16.65 0.29
CA SER A 358 -15.39 -16.01 -0.44
C SER A 358 -16.27 -15.23 0.55
N HIS A 359 -16.93 -14.17 0.06
CA HIS A 359 -17.85 -13.36 0.86
C HIS A 359 -18.83 -14.21 1.69
N GLU A 360 -19.51 -15.17 1.04
CA GLU A 360 -20.47 -16.07 1.71
C GLU A 360 -19.84 -16.90 2.84
N ARG A 361 -18.69 -17.52 2.58
CA ARG A 361 -17.96 -18.30 3.59
C ARG A 361 -17.50 -17.44 4.75
N PHE A 362 -16.98 -16.24 4.49
CA PHE A 362 -16.57 -15.32 5.55
C PHE A 362 -17.77 -14.87 6.38
N LYS A 363 -18.88 -14.49 5.72
CA LYS A 363 -20.15 -14.12 6.36
C LYS A 363 -20.70 -15.25 7.24
N SER A 364 -20.59 -16.51 6.82
CA SER A 364 -21.02 -17.68 7.61
C SER A 364 -20.19 -17.96 8.88
N LEU A 365 -19.00 -17.35 9.01
CA LEU A 365 -18.26 -17.39 10.27
C LEU A 365 -18.82 -16.41 11.28
N ILE A 366 -19.48 -15.35 10.78
CA ILE A 366 -19.97 -14.24 11.58
C ILE A 366 -21.41 -14.51 12.03
N PHE A 367 -22.28 -14.82 11.07
CA PHE A 367 -23.71 -15.04 11.27
C PHE A 367 -24.09 -16.50 11.18
#